data_AF-F0GY54-F1
#
_entry.id   AF-F0GY54-F1
#
_cell.length_a   1.000
_cell.length_b   1.000
_cell.length_c   1.000
_cell.angle_alpha   90.00
_cell.angle_beta   90.00
_cell.angle_gamma   90.00
#
_symmetry.space_group_name_H-M   'P 1'
#
loop_
_entity.id
_entity.type
_entity.pdbx_description
1 polymer ?
#
loop_
_entity_poly.entity_id
_entity_poly.type
_entity_poly.pdbx_seq_one_letter_code
_entity_poly.pdbx_strand_id
1 'polypeptide(L)'
;MRSLLKFMVYALIIIFIPSFIMMFVTSMGFDNIYLVLLGQILIFIILMGSYFLTRKNIVKYENETLKLIEHEDDIEKLKELRDKRISYKSKANISKKIIDLYYSKEELSKLRKYSSTYDDWIFYYASLIKNERDDRELYKKKRDNFIKRYKNRHFIFLDYAENMRTSIKWIIIFLVFSLISYLNPYKFIKNPNLYTMALLLNFTLNFGLMVNTVIWIIRSLKSYWARKII
;
A
#
# COMPACT_ATOMS: atom_id res chain seq x y z
N MET A 1 0.30 1.16 1.24
CA MET A 1 0.48 -0.30 1.26
C MET A 1 0.35 -0.99 -0.09
N ARG A 2 -0.56 -0.56 -0.99
CA ARG A 2 -0.82 -1.28 -2.25
C ARG A 2 -0.17 -0.71 -3.51
N SER A 3 0.29 0.54 -3.59
CA SER A 3 0.72 1.09 -4.90
C SER A 3 2.03 0.51 -5.42
N LEU A 4 3.01 0.21 -4.56
CA LEU A 4 4.30 -0.36 -5.00
C LEU A 4 4.25 -1.87 -5.24
N LEU A 5 3.56 -2.64 -4.39
CA LEU A 5 3.31 -4.06 -4.67
C LEU A 5 2.43 -4.22 -5.92
N LYS A 6 1.41 -3.36 -6.11
CA LYS A 6 0.64 -3.32 -7.37
C LYS A 6 1.53 -2.89 -8.52
N PHE A 7 2.40 -1.90 -8.37
CA PHE A 7 3.34 -1.48 -9.42
C PHE A 7 4.33 -2.59 -9.76
N MET A 8 4.84 -3.34 -8.78
CA MET A 8 5.70 -4.50 -9.02
C MET A 8 4.92 -5.63 -9.69
N VAL A 9 3.70 -5.94 -9.23
CA VAL A 9 2.82 -6.89 -9.92
C VAL A 9 2.53 -6.41 -11.35
N TYR A 10 2.27 -5.12 -11.56
CA TYR A 10 2.08 -4.55 -12.89
C TYR A 10 3.35 -4.61 -13.73
N ALA A 11 4.52 -4.28 -13.19
CA ALA A 11 5.80 -4.35 -13.89
C ALA A 11 6.15 -5.81 -14.23
N LEU A 12 5.86 -6.74 -13.33
CA LEU A 12 5.99 -8.17 -13.57
C LEU A 12 5.03 -8.62 -14.66
N ILE A 13 3.77 -8.21 -14.63
CA ILE A 13 2.81 -8.52 -15.69
C ILE A 13 3.26 -7.90 -17.04
N ILE A 14 3.76 -6.66 -17.03
CA ILE A 14 4.26 -5.94 -18.21
C ILE A 14 5.50 -6.62 -18.81
N ILE A 15 6.38 -7.22 -18.01
CA ILE A 15 7.61 -7.87 -18.50
C ILE A 15 7.36 -9.35 -18.80
N PHE A 16 6.67 -10.08 -17.90
CA PHE A 16 6.48 -11.52 -18.00
C PHE A 16 5.44 -11.92 -19.04
N ILE A 17 4.30 -11.23 -19.15
CA ILE A 17 3.30 -11.66 -20.14
C ILE A 17 3.87 -11.54 -21.56
N PRO A 18 4.54 -10.44 -21.96
CA PRO A 18 5.21 -10.39 -23.26
C PRO A 18 6.28 -11.46 -23.46
N SER A 19 7.09 -11.74 -22.43
CA SER A 19 8.14 -12.77 -22.50
C SER A 19 7.57 -14.18 -22.63
N PHE A 20 6.46 -14.46 -21.95
CA PHE A 20 5.76 -15.75 -22.01
C PHE A 20 5.03 -15.94 -23.34
N ILE A 21 4.38 -14.90 -23.86
CA ILE A 21 3.79 -14.94 -25.20
C ILE A 21 4.89 -15.11 -26.25
N MET A 22 6.05 -14.44 -26.12
CA MET A 22 7.19 -14.67 -27.00
C MET A 22 7.54 -16.15 -27.02
N MET A 23 7.81 -16.75 -25.85
CA MET A 23 8.19 -18.16 -25.74
C MET A 23 7.14 -19.10 -26.35
N PHE A 24 5.85 -18.81 -26.17
CA PHE A 24 4.76 -19.58 -26.76
C PHE A 24 4.71 -19.46 -28.29
N VAL A 25 4.80 -18.24 -28.83
CA VAL A 25 4.77 -17.98 -30.28
C VAL A 25 6.00 -18.56 -30.97
N THR A 26 7.20 -18.42 -30.39
CA THR A 26 8.42 -19.04 -30.93
C THR A 26 8.35 -20.57 -30.88
N SER A 27 7.74 -21.15 -29.83
CA SER A 27 7.58 -22.62 -29.73
C SER A 27 6.62 -23.21 -30.78
N MET A 28 5.76 -22.39 -31.37
CA MET A 28 4.86 -22.79 -32.46
C MET A 28 5.45 -22.54 -33.86
N GLY A 29 6.69 -22.08 -33.96
CA GLY A 29 7.38 -21.85 -35.25
C GLY A 29 6.86 -20.63 -36.02
N PHE A 30 6.15 -19.72 -35.36
CA PHE A 30 5.69 -18.48 -35.98
C PHE A 30 6.77 -17.40 -35.89
N ASP A 31 7.57 -17.24 -36.96
CA ASP A 31 8.56 -16.15 -37.11
C ASP A 31 7.92 -14.80 -37.49
N ASN A 32 6.65 -14.59 -37.13
CA ASN A 32 5.91 -13.40 -37.54
C ASN A 32 5.92 -12.32 -36.45
N ILE A 33 6.90 -11.42 -36.56
CA ILE A 33 7.13 -10.28 -35.66
C ILE A 33 5.86 -9.42 -35.47
N TYR A 34 4.96 -9.37 -36.46
CA TYR A 34 3.72 -8.62 -36.40
C TYR A 34 2.70 -9.24 -35.43
N LEU A 35 2.62 -10.56 -35.36
CA LEU A 35 1.76 -11.28 -34.40
C LEU A 35 2.25 -11.06 -32.95
N VAL A 36 3.57 -11.00 -32.76
CA VAL A 36 4.19 -10.69 -31.47
C VAL A 36 3.87 -9.25 -31.02
N LEU A 37 4.02 -8.27 -31.92
CA LEU A 37 3.69 -6.87 -31.64
C LEU A 37 2.20 -6.69 -31.32
N LEU A 38 1.30 -7.33 -32.08
CA LEU A 38 -0.14 -7.33 -31.81
C LEU A 38 -0.46 -7.94 -30.44
N GLY A 39 0.19 -9.04 -30.07
CA GLY A 39 0.07 -9.65 -28.75
C GLY A 39 0.48 -8.70 -27.63
N GLN A 40 1.61 -7.99 -27.78
CA GLN A 40 2.10 -7.01 -26.81
C GLN A 40 1.15 -5.81 -26.63
N ILE A 41 0.60 -5.28 -27.73
CA ILE A 41 -0.39 -4.20 -27.69
C ILE A 41 -1.65 -4.65 -26.95
N LEU A 42 -2.15 -5.86 -27.23
CA LEU A 42 -3.34 -6.39 -26.58
C LEU A 42 -3.14 -6.55 -25.06
N ILE A 43 -1.98 -7.05 -24.63
CA ILE A 43 -1.61 -7.12 -23.20
C ILE A 43 -1.60 -5.73 -22.57
N PHE A 44 -0.97 -4.76 -23.24
CA PHE A 44 -0.89 -3.39 -22.73
C PHE A 44 -2.29 -2.78 -22.55
N ILE A 45 -3.21 -3.03 -23.48
CA ILE A 45 -4.61 -2.61 -23.39
C ILE A 45 -5.30 -3.29 -22.20
N ILE A 46 -5.14 -4.60 -22.01
CA ILE A 46 -5.71 -5.33 -20.86
C ILE A 46 -5.18 -4.76 -19.54
N LEU A 47 -3.88 -4.48 -19.47
CA LEU A 47 -3.23 -3.92 -18.30
C LEU A 47 -3.75 -2.52 -17.98
N MET A 48 -3.78 -1.63 -18.97
CA MET A 48 -4.32 -0.28 -18.81
C MET A 48 -5.79 -0.31 -18.41
N GLY A 49 -6.60 -1.15 -19.07
CA GLY A 49 -8.00 -1.36 -18.72
C GLY A 49 -8.18 -1.82 -17.26
N SER A 50 -7.39 -2.80 -16.82
CA SER A 50 -7.42 -3.29 -15.45
C SER A 50 -7.02 -2.22 -14.42
N TYR A 51 -6.04 -1.37 -14.76
CA TYR A 51 -5.61 -0.26 -13.92
C TYR A 51 -6.73 0.79 -13.77
N PHE A 52 -7.35 1.21 -14.88
CA PHE A 52 -8.45 2.16 -14.87
C PHE A 52 -9.66 1.63 -14.09
N LEU A 53 -10.03 0.36 -14.32
CA LEU A 53 -11.14 -0.27 -13.59
C LEU A 53 -10.86 -0.33 -12.09
N THR A 54 -9.64 -0.72 -11.71
CA THR A 54 -9.20 -0.74 -10.31
C THR A 54 -9.28 0.65 -9.68
N ARG A 55 -8.82 1.69 -10.39
CA ARG A 55 -8.87 3.08 -9.90
C ARG A 55 -10.31 3.55 -9.73
N LYS A 56 -11.18 3.29 -10.71
CA LYS A 56 -12.61 3.62 -10.66
C LYS A 56 -13.29 2.97 -9.45
N ASN A 57 -13.03 1.68 -9.21
CA ASN A 57 -13.60 0.95 -8.08
C ASN A 57 -13.10 1.47 -6.73
N ILE A 58 -11.82 1.86 -6.62
CA ILE A 58 -11.30 2.50 -5.41
C ILE A 58 -12.02 3.83 -5.16
N VAL A 59 -12.14 4.69 -6.17
CA VAL A 59 -12.82 5.98 -6.01
C VAL A 59 -14.27 5.78 -5.60
N LYS A 60 -14.99 4.84 -6.24
CA LYS A 60 -16.36 4.49 -5.88
C LYS A 60 -16.46 4.06 -4.40
N TYR A 61 -15.58 3.16 -3.98
CA TYR A 61 -15.52 2.66 -2.59
C TYR A 61 -15.26 3.77 -1.55
N GLU A 62 -14.34 4.69 -1.86
CA GLU A 62 -14.07 5.84 -0.98
C GLU A 62 -15.27 6.79 -0.90
N ASN A 63 -15.93 7.06 -2.03
CA ASN A 63 -17.10 7.92 -2.08
C ASN A 63 -18.30 7.31 -1.33
N GLU A 64 -18.52 6.00 -1.49
CA GLU A 64 -19.53 5.27 -0.71
C GLU A 64 -19.25 5.36 0.79
N THR A 65 -17.99 5.31 1.20
CA THR A 65 -17.65 5.49 2.62
C THR A 65 -18.03 6.87 3.11
N LEU A 66 -17.75 7.93 2.35
CA LEU A 66 -18.11 9.30 2.71
C LEU A 66 -19.62 9.47 2.85
N LYS A 67 -20.41 8.89 1.93
CA LYS A 67 -21.87 8.92 2.01
C LYS A 67 -22.41 8.22 3.26
N LEU A 68 -21.84 7.08 3.64
CA LEU A 68 -22.30 6.35 4.82
C LEU A 68 -22.00 7.07 6.15
N ILE A 69 -21.00 7.96 6.19
CA ILE A 69 -20.66 8.70 7.43
C ILE A 69 -21.24 10.11 7.48
N GLU A 70 -21.81 10.62 6.39
CA GLU A 70 -22.26 12.02 6.28
C GLU A 70 -23.33 12.37 7.33
N HIS A 71 -24.26 11.44 7.57
CA HIS A 71 -25.39 11.61 8.48
C HIS A 71 -25.43 10.57 9.61
N GLU A 72 -24.34 9.84 9.82
CA GLU A 72 -24.24 8.88 10.93
C GLU A 72 -23.55 9.53 12.12
N ASP A 73 -24.28 9.64 13.23
CA ASP A 73 -23.81 10.24 14.47
C ASP A 73 -23.63 9.21 15.61
N ASP A 74 -24.02 7.95 15.38
CA ASP A 74 -23.78 6.85 16.31
C ASP A 74 -22.31 6.40 16.26
N ILE A 75 -21.59 6.65 17.36
CA ILE A 75 -20.17 6.33 17.51
C ILE A 75 -19.89 4.83 17.34
N GLU A 76 -20.75 3.95 17.86
CA GLU A 76 -20.51 2.51 17.79
C GLU A 76 -20.73 2.00 16.36
N LYS A 77 -21.76 2.49 15.66
CA LYS A 77 -21.93 2.18 14.23
C LYS A 77 -20.76 2.67 13.38
N LEU A 78 -20.23 3.86 13.67
CA LEU A 78 -19.04 4.37 12.99
C LEU A 78 -17.82 3.49 13.27
N LYS A 79 -17.64 3.00 14.51
CA LYS A 79 -16.55 2.07 14.84
C LYS A 79 -16.69 0.75 14.08
N GLU A 80 -17.88 0.16 14.05
CA GLU A 80 -18.14 -1.05 13.27
C GLU A 80 -17.88 -0.85 11.77
N LEU A 81 -18.34 0.29 11.22
CA LEU A 81 -18.13 0.63 9.83
C LEU A 81 -16.63 0.72 9.53
N ARG A 82 -15.85 1.36 10.41
CA ARG A 82 -14.38 1.46 10.26
C ARG A 82 -13.72 0.09 10.21
N ASP A 83 -14.17 -0.85 11.02
CA ASP A 83 -13.59 -2.19 11.05
C ASP A 83 -13.94 -2.99 9.79
N LYS A 84 -15.17 -2.82 9.27
CA LYS A 84 -15.61 -3.38 7.98
C LYS A 84 -14.88 -2.78 6.78
N ARG A 85 -14.43 -1.53 6.84
CA ARG A 85 -13.69 -0.90 5.74
C ARG A 85 -12.27 -1.47 5.61
N ILE A 86 -11.75 -1.51 4.39
CA ILE A 86 -10.44 -2.09 4.06
C ILE A 86 -9.39 -0.99 3.86
N SER A 87 -9.79 0.13 3.27
CA SER A 87 -8.86 1.22 2.93
C SER A 87 -8.51 2.06 4.14
N TYR A 88 -7.22 2.41 4.26
CA TYR A 88 -6.74 3.34 5.27
C TYR A 88 -7.39 4.72 5.14
N LYS A 89 -7.67 5.18 3.91
CA LYS A 89 -8.34 6.46 3.66
C LYS A 89 -9.77 6.45 4.22
N SER A 90 -10.53 5.41 3.91
CA SER A 90 -11.86 5.18 4.49
C SER A 90 -11.81 5.16 6.02
N LYS A 91 -10.88 4.40 6.62
CA LYS A 91 -10.73 4.31 8.08
C LYS A 91 -10.31 5.64 8.72
N ALA A 92 -9.46 6.42 8.06
CA ALA A 92 -9.07 7.74 8.51
C ALA A 92 -10.27 8.70 8.50
N ASN A 93 -11.04 8.75 7.41
CA ASN A 93 -12.24 9.60 7.32
C ASN A 93 -13.28 9.26 8.40
N ILE A 94 -13.53 7.98 8.64
CA ILE A 94 -14.44 7.55 9.71
C ILE A 94 -13.89 7.97 11.08
N SER A 95 -12.58 7.80 11.31
CA SER A 95 -11.96 8.21 12.57
C SER A 95 -12.03 9.74 12.78
N LYS A 96 -11.92 10.54 11.72
CA LYS A 96 -12.13 12.01 11.79
C LYS A 96 -13.57 12.34 12.22
N LYS A 97 -14.56 11.73 11.58
CA LYS A 97 -15.99 11.90 11.94
C LYS A 97 -16.24 11.50 13.40
N ILE A 98 -15.69 10.38 13.86
CA ILE A 98 -15.78 9.98 15.27
C ILE A 98 -15.16 11.05 16.17
N ILE A 99 -13.96 11.55 15.85
CA ILE A 99 -13.26 12.57 16.67
C ILE A 99 -14.03 13.91 16.70
N ASP A 100 -14.67 14.29 15.60
CA ASP A 100 -15.49 15.50 15.52
C ASP A 100 -16.72 15.42 16.44
N LEU A 101 -17.30 14.22 16.59
CA LEU A 101 -18.42 13.96 17.50
C LEU A 101 -17.97 13.73 18.95
N TYR A 102 -16.91 12.94 19.12
CA TYR A 102 -16.38 12.50 20.41
C TYR A 102 -14.86 12.36 20.36
N TYR A 103 -14.19 13.32 20.98
CA TYR A 103 -12.75 13.27 21.11
C TYR A 103 -12.31 12.27 22.19
N SER A 104 -11.38 11.39 21.84
CA SER A 104 -10.60 10.62 22.80
C SER A 104 -9.17 10.37 22.30
N LYS A 105 -8.22 10.19 23.22
CA LYS A 105 -6.83 9.82 22.88
C LYS A 105 -6.75 8.51 22.12
N GLU A 106 -7.66 7.58 22.41
CA GLU A 106 -7.72 6.29 21.72
C GLU A 106 -8.12 6.46 20.25
N GLU A 107 -9.18 7.23 19.97
CA GLU A 107 -9.64 7.50 18.61
C GLU A 107 -8.62 8.31 17.81
N LEU A 108 -7.94 9.24 18.48
CA LEU A 108 -6.84 9.99 17.90
C LEU A 108 -5.63 9.09 17.54
N SER A 109 -5.32 8.09 18.37
CA SER A 109 -4.29 7.07 18.05
C SER A 109 -4.67 6.24 16.83
N LYS A 110 -5.96 5.88 16.69
CA LYS A 110 -6.48 5.20 15.50
C LYS A 110 -6.37 6.09 14.25
N LEU A 111 -6.71 7.38 14.34
CA LEU A 111 -6.49 8.32 13.24
C LEU A 111 -5.00 8.37 12.86
N ARG A 112 -4.08 8.47 13.83
CA ARG A 112 -2.63 8.48 13.59
C ARG A 112 -2.17 7.26 12.79
N LYS A 113 -2.67 6.07 13.15
CA LYS A 113 -2.38 4.81 12.47
C LYS A 113 -2.86 4.82 11.01
N TYR A 114 -4.04 5.37 10.75
CA TYR A 114 -4.64 5.37 9.42
C TYR A 114 -4.21 6.54 8.52
N SER A 115 -3.64 7.58 9.12
CA SER A 115 -3.21 8.80 8.44
C SER A 115 -2.15 8.52 7.38
N SER A 116 -2.39 9.02 6.18
CA SER A 116 -1.46 8.85 5.06
C SER A 116 -1.28 10.09 4.20
N THR A 117 -2.08 11.14 4.43
CA THR A 117 -2.08 12.38 3.67
C THR A 117 -1.80 13.59 4.57
N TYR A 118 -1.44 14.71 3.95
CA TYR A 118 -1.23 15.97 4.66
C TYR A 118 -2.46 16.37 5.49
N ASP A 119 -3.65 16.30 4.88
CA ASP A 119 -4.91 16.71 5.53
C ASP A 119 -5.26 15.83 6.74
N ASP A 120 -4.91 14.54 6.71
CA ASP A 120 -5.10 13.66 7.88
C ASP A 120 -4.29 14.14 9.09
N TRP A 121 -3.03 14.49 8.86
CA TRP A 121 -2.14 14.96 9.90
C TRP A 121 -2.47 16.38 10.37
N ILE A 122 -2.94 17.25 9.47
CA ILE A 122 -3.45 18.56 9.87
C ILE A 122 -4.67 18.43 10.77
N PHE A 123 -5.61 17.56 10.42
CA PHE A 123 -6.75 17.27 11.29
C PHE A 123 -6.27 16.71 12.64
N TYR A 124 -5.36 15.72 12.64
CA TYR A 124 -4.79 15.15 13.86
C TYR A 124 -4.22 16.22 14.81
N TYR A 125 -3.40 17.14 14.29
CA TYR A 125 -2.85 18.24 15.09
C TYR A 125 -3.90 19.24 15.53
N ALA A 126 -4.87 19.55 14.67
CA ALA A 126 -5.98 20.44 15.03
C ALA A 126 -6.81 19.86 16.18
N SER A 127 -7.10 18.55 16.15
CA SER A 127 -7.81 17.85 17.23
C SER A 127 -7.03 17.90 18.56
N LEU A 128 -5.71 17.71 18.52
CA LEU A 128 -4.85 17.85 19.71
C LEU A 128 -4.90 19.28 20.27
N ILE A 129 -4.69 20.28 19.43
CA ILE A 129 -4.66 21.70 19.84
C ILE A 129 -6.01 22.14 20.44
N LYS A 130 -7.12 21.65 19.86
CA LYS A 130 -8.48 21.97 20.32
C LYS A 130 -8.76 21.36 21.69
N ASN A 131 -8.42 20.08 21.88
CA ASN A 131 -8.89 19.29 23.03
C ASN A 131 -7.86 19.12 24.17
N GLU A 132 -6.55 19.16 23.91
CA GLU A 132 -5.50 19.04 24.93
C GLU A 132 -4.92 20.44 25.24
N ARG A 133 -5.44 21.10 26.28
CA ARG A 133 -5.08 22.51 26.57
C ARG A 133 -3.68 22.67 27.13
N ASP A 134 -3.24 21.75 28.00
CA ASP A 134 -1.98 21.88 28.74
C ASP A 134 -0.76 21.81 27.82
N ASP A 135 -0.82 20.96 26.80
CA ASP A 135 0.26 20.73 25.82
C ASP A 135 0.07 21.50 24.51
N ARG A 136 -0.86 22.46 24.47
CA ARG A 136 -1.30 23.12 23.23
C ARG A 136 -0.15 23.74 22.43
N GLU A 137 0.75 24.46 23.10
CA GLU A 137 1.88 25.13 22.44
C GLU A 137 2.89 24.12 21.88
N LEU A 138 3.10 23.00 22.57
CA LEU A 138 3.91 21.89 22.06
C LEU A 138 3.30 21.32 20.77
N TYR A 139 1.99 21.12 20.73
CA TYR A 139 1.29 20.61 19.54
C TYR A 139 1.30 21.60 18.37
N LYS A 140 1.18 22.91 18.63
CA LYS A 140 1.36 23.94 17.59
C LYS A 140 2.75 23.88 16.98
N LYS A 141 3.81 23.80 17.82
CA LYS A 141 5.19 23.69 17.35
C LYS A 141 5.41 22.43 16.49
N LYS A 142 4.88 21.29 16.91
CA LYS A 142 4.93 20.03 16.15
C LYS A 142 4.21 20.14 14.81
N ARG A 143 3.01 20.73 14.79
CA ARG A 143 2.24 21.00 13.56
C ARG A 143 3.04 21.88 12.61
N ASP A 144 3.65 22.96 13.09
CA ASP A 144 4.37 23.90 12.24
C ASP A 144 5.63 23.25 11.63
N ASN A 145 6.34 22.43 12.41
CA ASN A 145 7.43 21.59 11.90
C ASN A 145 6.95 20.58 10.85
N PHE A 146 5.80 19.95 11.08
CA PHE A 146 5.17 19.05 10.13
C PHE A 146 4.86 19.76 8.81
N ILE A 147 4.23 20.95 8.87
CA ILE A 147 3.89 21.75 7.69
C ILE A 147 5.15 22.08 6.89
N LYS A 148 6.21 22.60 7.54
CA LYS A 148 7.48 22.93 6.88
C LYS A 148 8.07 21.75 6.11
N ARG A 149 7.94 20.53 6.64
CA ARG A 149 8.58 19.33 6.06
C ARG A 149 7.70 18.57 5.06
N TYR A 150 6.37 18.63 5.20
CA TYR A 150 5.46 17.74 4.48
C TYR A 150 4.36 18.42 3.66
N LYS A 151 4.25 19.75 3.63
CA LYS A 151 3.22 20.48 2.86
C LYS A 151 3.06 20.01 1.41
N ASN A 152 4.17 19.72 0.73
CA ASN A 152 4.17 19.31 -0.69
C ASN A 152 4.30 17.79 -0.88
N ARG A 153 4.07 16.98 0.17
CA ARG A 153 4.23 15.52 0.11
C ARG A 153 2.87 14.85 -0.05
N HIS A 154 2.72 14.08 -1.13
CA HIS A 154 1.48 13.33 -1.38
C HIS A 154 1.21 12.20 -0.37
N PHE A 155 2.25 11.57 0.16
CA PHE A 155 2.11 10.47 1.11
C PHE A 155 3.01 10.62 2.33
N ILE A 156 2.45 10.45 3.52
CA ILE A 156 3.10 10.74 4.79
C ILE A 156 2.73 9.66 5.82
N PHE A 157 3.73 8.91 6.29
CA PHE A 157 3.54 7.81 7.25
C PHE A 157 4.47 8.03 8.44
N LEU A 158 3.96 8.66 9.50
CA LEU A 158 4.78 9.04 10.66
C LEU A 158 4.63 8.09 11.85
N ASP A 159 3.71 7.13 11.80
CA ASP A 159 3.57 6.14 12.88
C ASP A 159 4.72 5.13 12.86
N TYR A 160 5.78 5.44 13.63
CA TYR A 160 6.96 4.59 13.73
C TYR A 160 6.65 3.19 14.26
N ALA A 161 5.81 3.08 15.30
CA ALA A 161 5.53 1.81 15.94
C ALA A 161 4.83 0.85 14.96
N GLU A 162 3.84 1.35 14.22
CA GLU A 162 3.13 0.54 13.23
C GLU A 162 4.00 0.24 12.00
N ASN A 163 4.79 1.21 11.53
CA ASN A 163 5.74 0.98 10.43
C ASN A 163 6.75 -0.10 10.80
N MET A 164 7.33 -0.04 12.00
CA MET A 164 8.32 -1.01 12.48
C MET A 164 7.72 -2.41 12.61
N ARG A 165 6.54 -2.53 13.26
CA ARG A 165 5.82 -3.80 13.36
C ARG A 165 5.54 -4.40 11.98
N THR A 166 5.13 -3.57 11.03
CA THR A 166 4.86 -4.02 9.66
C THR A 166 6.14 -4.42 8.93
N SER A 167 7.23 -3.68 9.12
CA SER A 167 8.54 -4.00 8.57
C SER A 167 9.04 -5.36 9.04
N ILE A 168 8.94 -5.65 10.35
CA ILE A 168 9.33 -6.95 10.91
C ILE A 168 8.51 -8.09 10.28
N LYS A 169 7.19 -7.92 10.14
CA LYS A 169 6.34 -8.92 9.47
C LYS A 169 6.81 -9.22 8.04
N TRP A 170 7.15 -8.19 7.27
CA TRP A 170 7.63 -8.37 5.90
C TRP A 170 9.03 -8.97 5.82
N ILE A 171 9.92 -8.64 6.77
CA ILE A 171 11.22 -9.31 6.90
C ILE A 171 11.01 -10.81 7.10
N ILE A 172 10.14 -11.20 8.05
CA ILE A 172 9.86 -12.62 8.32
C ILE A 172 9.29 -13.31 7.08
N ILE A 173 8.29 -12.71 6.42
CA ILE A 173 7.70 -13.27 5.20
C ILE A 173 8.78 -13.44 4.12
N PHE A 174 9.60 -12.42 3.88
CA PHE A 174 10.68 -12.48 2.90
C PHE A 174 11.69 -13.59 3.21
N LEU A 175 12.10 -13.74 4.47
CA LEU A 175 13.05 -14.77 4.88
C LEU A 175 12.47 -16.18 4.69
N VAL A 176 11.20 -16.40 5.05
CA VAL A 176 10.52 -17.70 4.84
C VAL A 176 10.46 -18.05 3.36
N PHE A 177 10.05 -17.10 2.50
CA PHE A 177 9.99 -17.34 1.06
C PHE A 177 11.38 -17.53 0.44
N SER A 178 12.38 -16.79 0.92
CA SER A 178 13.77 -16.97 0.49
C SER A 178 14.29 -18.37 0.85
N LEU A 179 13.96 -18.87 2.05
CA LEU A 179 14.31 -20.22 2.48
C LEU A 179 13.63 -21.29 1.62
N ILE A 180 12.32 -21.16 1.37
CA ILE A 180 11.59 -22.07 0.46
C ILE A 180 12.27 -22.10 -0.90
N SER A 181 12.71 -20.95 -1.38
CA SER A 181 13.33 -20.81 -2.71
C SER A 181 14.72 -21.41 -2.76
N TYR A 182 15.50 -21.25 -1.68
CA TYR A 182 16.79 -21.92 -1.49
C TYR A 182 16.65 -23.45 -1.48
N LEU A 183 15.60 -23.98 -0.84
CA LEU A 183 15.30 -25.42 -0.82
C LEU A 183 14.88 -25.97 -2.20
N ASN A 184 14.55 -25.09 -3.16
CA ASN A 184 14.22 -25.43 -4.55
C ASN A 184 13.19 -26.58 -4.68
N PRO A 185 11.95 -26.38 -4.20
CA PRO A 185 10.90 -27.42 -4.21
C PRO A 185 10.51 -27.88 -5.62
N TYR A 186 10.92 -27.14 -6.65
CA TYR A 186 10.61 -27.45 -8.05
C TYR A 186 11.57 -28.48 -8.66
N LYS A 187 12.59 -28.94 -7.93
CA LYS A 187 13.58 -29.92 -8.42
C LYS A 187 12.97 -31.23 -8.92
N PHE A 188 11.76 -31.56 -8.50
CA PHE A 188 11.01 -32.76 -8.95
C PHE A 188 10.38 -32.60 -10.35
N ILE A 189 10.33 -31.38 -10.91
CA ILE A 189 9.79 -31.14 -12.26
C ILE A 189 10.80 -31.63 -13.30
N LYS A 190 10.46 -32.71 -14.00
CA LYS A 190 11.33 -33.32 -15.02
C LYS A 190 11.37 -32.56 -16.35
N ASN A 191 10.33 -31.79 -16.67
CA ASN A 191 10.28 -31.01 -17.90
C ASN A 191 11.14 -29.73 -17.75
N PRO A 192 12.20 -29.54 -18.56
CA PRO A 192 13.16 -28.45 -18.38
C PRO A 192 12.57 -27.05 -18.61
N ASN A 193 11.62 -26.92 -19.54
CA ASN A 193 10.94 -25.65 -19.82
C ASN A 193 10.04 -25.26 -18.65
N LEU A 194 9.24 -26.21 -18.15
CA LEU A 194 8.38 -25.98 -16.98
C LEU A 194 9.19 -25.70 -15.71
N TYR A 195 10.33 -26.39 -15.54
CA TYR A 195 11.24 -26.15 -14.43
C TYR A 195 11.84 -24.74 -14.46
N THR A 196 12.32 -24.31 -15.63
CA THR A 196 12.89 -22.96 -15.82
C THR A 196 11.84 -21.89 -15.57
N MET A 197 10.60 -22.10 -16.06
CA MET A 197 9.50 -21.16 -15.82
C MET A 197 9.15 -21.06 -14.32
N ALA A 198 9.11 -22.18 -13.61
CA ALA A 198 8.85 -22.21 -12.17
C ALA A 198 9.95 -21.48 -11.38
N LEU A 199 11.23 -21.66 -11.74
CA LEU A 199 12.33 -20.93 -11.14
C LEU A 199 12.24 -19.42 -11.38
N LEU A 200 11.92 -18.99 -12.61
CA LEU A 200 11.77 -17.57 -12.94
C LEU A 200 10.62 -16.92 -12.17
N LEU A 201 9.48 -17.61 -12.04
CA LEU A 201 8.35 -17.16 -11.23
C LEU A 201 8.71 -17.04 -9.75
N ASN A 202 9.45 -18.02 -9.22
CA ASN A 202 9.91 -17.99 -7.85
C ASN A 202 10.88 -16.81 -7.60
N PHE A 203 11.89 -16.64 -8.45
CA PHE A 203 12.85 -15.52 -8.36
C PHE A 203 12.11 -14.17 -8.36
N THR A 204 11.18 -14.03 -9.28
CA THR A 204 10.31 -12.86 -9.45
C THR A 204 9.52 -12.53 -8.20
N LEU A 205 8.90 -13.55 -7.59
CA LEU A 205 8.13 -13.38 -6.37
C LEU A 205 9.03 -12.94 -5.21
N ASN A 206 10.20 -13.55 -5.05
CA ASN A 206 11.16 -13.14 -4.02
C ASN A 206 11.68 -11.72 -4.23
N PHE A 207 11.97 -11.33 -5.47
CA PHE A 207 12.34 -9.95 -5.78
C PHE A 207 11.23 -8.98 -5.39
N GLY A 208 9.97 -9.34 -5.71
CA GLY A 208 8.73 -8.73 -5.20
C GLY A 208 8.75 -8.46 -3.71
N LEU A 209 8.96 -9.52 -2.94
CA LEU A 209 8.98 -9.48 -1.48
C LEU A 209 10.16 -8.65 -0.95
N MET A 210 11.36 -8.80 -1.53
CA MET A 210 12.56 -8.07 -1.14
C MET A 210 12.34 -6.56 -1.25
N VAL A 211 11.93 -6.07 -2.42
CA VAL A 211 11.70 -4.64 -2.65
C VAL A 211 10.64 -4.10 -1.69
N ASN A 212 9.54 -4.84 -1.48
CA ASN A 212 8.51 -4.46 -0.53
C ASN A 212 9.05 -4.37 0.91
N THR A 213 9.86 -5.33 1.34
CA THR A 213 10.53 -5.31 2.65
C THR A 213 11.44 -4.09 2.79
N VAL A 214 12.28 -3.80 1.80
CA VAL A 214 13.16 -2.62 1.79
C VAL A 214 12.35 -1.32 1.93
N ILE A 215 11.24 -1.19 1.20
CA ILE A 215 10.36 -0.01 1.31
C ILE A 215 9.85 0.19 2.73
N TRP A 216 9.47 -0.89 3.41
CA TRP A 216 8.99 -0.82 4.80
C TRP A 216 10.08 -0.46 5.80
N ILE A 217 11.30 -0.96 5.57
CA ILE A 217 12.47 -0.56 6.37
C ILE A 217 12.72 0.95 6.19
N ILE A 218 12.76 1.44 4.94
CA ILE A 218 12.95 2.87 4.64
C ILE A 218 11.83 3.73 5.27
N ARG A 219 10.58 3.28 5.20
CA ARG A 219 9.45 3.97 5.86
C ARG A 219 9.65 4.06 7.36
N SER A 220 10.03 2.95 7.98
CA SER A 220 10.28 2.87 9.42
C SER A 220 11.39 3.82 9.84
N LEU A 221 12.51 3.81 9.12
CA LEU A 221 13.63 4.73 9.33
C LEU A 221 13.18 6.20 9.19
N LYS A 222 12.48 6.56 8.11
CA LYS A 222 11.97 7.93 7.91
C LYS A 222 11.07 8.38 9.06
N SER A 223 10.17 7.51 9.54
CA SER A 223 9.31 7.81 10.69
C SER A 223 10.08 7.90 12.01
N TYR A 224 11.12 7.08 12.21
CA TYR A 224 11.98 7.13 13.39
C TYR A 224 12.67 8.50 13.52
N TRP A 225 13.22 9.02 12.42
CA TRP A 225 13.84 10.34 12.40
C TRP A 225 12.84 11.49 12.54
N ALA A 226 11.59 11.27 12.12
CA ALA A 226 10.54 12.28 12.23
C ALA A 226 9.97 12.39 13.65
N ARG A 227 9.93 11.29 14.44
CA ARG A 227 9.29 11.23 15.77
C ARG A 227 9.80 12.26 16.80
N LYS A 228 11.03 12.75 16.62
CA LYS A 228 11.65 13.73 17.54
C LYS A 228 11.22 15.16 17.22
N ILE A 229 10.74 15.40 16.01
CA ILE A 229 10.50 16.73 15.44
C ILE A 229 8.99 17.02 15.32
N ILE A 230 8.18 15.95 15.31
CA ILE A 230 6.77 15.88 14.88
C ILE A 230 6.00 15.00 15.86
#